data_AF-A0A845K3W8-F1
#
_entry.id   AF-A0A845K3W8-F1
#
_cell.length_a   1.000
_cell.length_b   1.000
_cell.length_c   1.000
_cell.angle_alpha   90.00
_cell.angle_beta   90.00
_cell.angle_gamma   90.00
#
_symmetry.space_group_name_H-M   'P 1'
#
loop_
_entity.id
_entity.type
_entity.pdbx_description
1 polymer ?
#
loop_
_entity_poly.entity_id
_entity_poly.type
_entity_poly.pdbx_seq_one_letter_code
_entity_poly.pdbx_strand_id
1 'polypeptide(L)'
;MNKNFLKLLLLLTIFFLFNTTLLAFDSSFEGRYRVGSQYVFESPPFHKDFDSELELRLGLLGSFLESEEWILDYELTADARHLDGPSVQSRLFPETDVNFFRAWLR
;
A
#
# COMPACT_ATOMS: atom_id res chain seq x y z
N MET A 1 -0.88 -6.95 21.34
CA MET A 1 -0.34 -6.87 19.95
C MET A 1 -0.60 -8.19 19.26
N ASN A 2 -1.28 -8.20 18.10
CA ASN A 2 -1.69 -9.44 17.43
C ASN A 2 -0.45 -10.21 16.91
N LYS A 3 -0.39 -11.53 17.10
CA LYS A 3 0.75 -12.36 16.67
C LYS A 3 1.01 -12.26 15.16
N ASN A 4 -0.04 -12.04 14.37
CA ASN A 4 0.06 -11.84 12.93
C ASN A 4 0.71 -10.50 12.56
N PHE A 5 0.45 -9.47 13.36
CA PHE A 5 1.05 -8.14 13.17
C PHE A 5 2.56 -8.17 13.46
N LEU A 6 2.98 -8.88 14.52
CA LEU A 6 4.41 -9.05 14.83
C LEU A 6 5.13 -9.84 13.72
N LYS A 7 4.50 -10.88 13.16
CA LYS A 7 5.06 -11.63 12.02
C LYS A 7 5.22 -10.75 10.78
N LEU A 8 4.21 -9.93 10.46
CA LEU A 8 4.26 -8.99 9.34
C LEU A 8 5.38 -7.97 9.52
N LEU A 9 5.51 -7.40 10.72
CA LEU A 9 6.56 -6.43 11.06
C LEU A 9 7.96 -7.05 10.92
N LEU A 10 8.13 -8.28 11.39
CA LEU A 10 9.39 -9.03 11.29
C LEU A 10 9.74 -9.33 9.82
N LEU A 11 8.74 -9.70 9.01
CA LEU A 11 8.94 -10.00 7.59
C LEU A 11 9.34 -8.74 6.80
N LEU A 12 8.71 -7.60 7.10
CA LEU A 12 9.05 -6.29 6.55
C LEU A 12 10.48 -5.88 6.94
N THR A 13 10.87 -6.05 8.21
CA THR A 13 12.23 -5.69 8.66
C THR A 13 13.30 -6.56 8.02
N ILE A 14 13.07 -7.87 7.90
CA ILE A 14 14.00 -8.78 7.22
C ILE A 14 14.14 -8.40 5.73
N PHE A 15 13.04 -8.08 5.06
CA PHE A 15 13.05 -7.66 3.66
C PHE A 15 13.85 -6.36 3.45
N PHE A 16 13.66 -5.34 4.30
CA PHE A 16 14.42 -4.10 4.21
C PHE A 16 15.92 -4.30 4.51
N LEU A 17 16.27 -5.12 5.51
CA LEU A 17 17.67 -5.40 5.85
C LEU A 17 18.40 -6.17 4.72
N PHE A 18 17.72 -7.11 4.06
CA PHE A 18 18.31 -7.83 2.92
C PHE A 18 18.60 -6.91 1.73
N ASN A 19 17.73 -5.94 1.45
CA ASN A 19 17.98 -4.96 0.38
C ASN A 19 19.21 -4.08 0.66
N THR A 20 19.47 -3.71 1.93
CA THR A 20 20.64 -2.86 2.25
C THR A 20 22.01 -3.52 2.09
N THR A 21 22.07 -4.85 2.03
CA THR A 21 23.35 -5.60 2.02
C THR A 21 23.79 -6.06 0.63
N LEU A 22 22.91 -6.01 -0.36
CA LEU A 22 23.26 -6.35 -1.74
C LEU A 22 23.51 -5.07 -2.54
N LEU A 23 24.78 -4.64 -2.57
CA LEU A 23 25.31 -3.58 -3.46
C LEU A 23 25.05 -3.80 -4.96
N ALA A 24 24.45 -4.93 -5.35
CA ALA A 24 24.12 -5.29 -6.72
C ALA A 24 22.67 -4.96 -7.13
N PHE A 25 21.80 -4.58 -6.19
CA PHE A 25 20.42 -4.19 -6.47
C PHE A 25 20.26 -2.70 -6.23
N ASP A 26 20.27 -1.89 -7.29
CA ASP A 26 19.81 -0.51 -7.18
C ASP A 26 18.30 -0.55 -6.98
N SER A 27 17.83 -0.04 -5.84
CA SER A 27 16.42 -0.12 -5.42
C SER A 27 15.96 1.24 -4.91
N SER A 28 14.84 1.71 -5.44
CA SER A 28 14.13 2.89 -4.96
C SER A 28 12.79 2.51 -4.37
N PHE A 29 12.43 3.19 -3.28
CA PHE A 29 11.13 3.04 -2.64
C PHE A 29 10.31 4.30 -2.87
N GLU A 30 9.11 4.13 -3.39
CA GLU A 30 8.10 5.19 -3.49
C GLU A 30 6.96 4.90 -2.52
N GLY A 31 6.45 5.96 -1.90
CA GLY A 31 5.35 5.85 -0.96
C GLY A 31 4.47 7.08 -1.00
N ARG A 32 3.16 6.88 -0.94
CA ARG A 32 2.17 7.93 -0.78
C ARG A 32 1.17 7.53 0.28
N TYR A 33 0.82 8.46 1.14
CA TYR A 33 -0.37 8.34 1.97
C TYR A 33 -1.32 9.48 1.65
N ARG A 34 -2.61 9.21 1.75
CA ARG A 34 -3.67 10.21 1.65
C ARG A 34 -4.66 9.96 2.79
N VAL A 35 -5.04 11.04 3.45
CA VAL A 35 -6.09 11.04 4.46
C VAL A 35 -7.14 12.06 4.05
N GLY A 36 -8.41 11.68 4.20
CA GLY A 36 -9.53 12.52 3.78
C GLY A 36 -10.70 12.36 4.75
N SER A 37 -11.51 13.40 4.82
CA SER A 37 -12.81 13.32 5.46
C SER A 37 -13.80 14.17 4.67
N GLN A 38 -15.00 13.64 4.44
CA GLN A 38 -16.08 14.29 3.74
C GLN A 38 -17.35 14.25 4.59
N TYR A 39 -18.00 15.41 4.74
CA TYR A 39 -19.28 15.51 5.44
C TYR A 39 -20.44 15.06 4.54
N VAL A 40 -21.39 14.32 5.11
CA VAL A 40 -22.59 13.81 4.45
C VAL A 40 -23.82 14.43 5.12
N PHE A 41 -24.43 15.41 4.43
CA PHE A 41 -25.53 16.24 4.95
C PHE A 41 -26.79 15.45 5.36
N GLU A 42 -27.09 14.33 4.70
CA GLU A 42 -28.30 13.53 4.92
C GLU A 42 -27.95 12.06 5.22
N SER A 43 -27.05 11.88 6.18
CA SER A 43 -26.69 10.55 6.69
C SER A 43 -27.91 9.90 7.35
N PRO A 44 -28.20 8.61 7.09
CA PRO A 44 -29.35 7.94 7.70
C PRO A 44 -29.26 7.93 9.25
N PRO A 45 -30.39 7.82 9.97
CA PRO A 45 -30.36 7.72 11.43
C PRO A 45 -29.44 6.58 11.90
N PHE A 46 -28.70 6.82 12.99
CA PHE A 46 -27.70 5.89 13.55
C PHE A 46 -26.46 5.63 12.67
N HIS A 47 -26.25 6.44 11.64
CA HIS A 47 -25.02 6.44 10.83
C HIS A 47 -24.11 7.60 11.29
N LYS A 48 -22.84 7.54 10.90
CA LYS A 48 -21.92 8.67 11.10
C LYS A 48 -22.29 9.81 10.14
N ASP A 49 -21.85 11.03 10.38
CA ASP A 49 -22.08 12.13 9.43
C ASP A 49 -20.88 12.40 8.51
N PHE A 50 -19.79 11.66 8.71
CA PHE A 50 -18.53 11.84 8.00
C PHE A 50 -18.07 10.52 7.38
N ASP A 51 -17.69 10.56 6.12
CA ASP A 51 -16.90 9.54 5.44
C ASP A 51 -15.42 9.89 5.58
N SER A 52 -14.67 9.05 6.27
CA SER A 52 -13.22 9.15 6.46
C SER A 52 -12.51 8.16 5.55
N GLU A 53 -11.39 8.59 4.98
CA GLU A 53 -10.58 7.81 4.05
C GLU A 53 -9.11 7.84 4.49
N LEU A 54 -8.48 6.66 4.48
CA LEU A 54 -7.04 6.47 4.58
C LEU A 54 -6.59 5.62 3.40
N GLU A 55 -5.71 6.15 2.57
CA GLU A 55 -5.10 5.44 1.45
C GLU A 55 -3.58 5.39 1.69
N LEU A 56 -2.99 4.21 1.50
CA LEU A 56 -1.57 3.94 1.57
C LEU A 56 -1.15 3.24 0.29
N ARG A 57 -0.27 3.87 -0.47
CA ARG A 57 0.34 3.29 -1.66
C ARG A 57 1.83 3.15 -1.45
N LEU A 58 2.34 1.95 -1.73
CA LEU A 58 3.75 1.61 -1.63
C LEU A 58 4.23 1.06 -2.97
N GLY A 59 5.40 1.50 -3.41
CA GLY A 59 6.08 1.01 -4.60
C GLY A 59 7.55 0.72 -4.30
N LEU A 60 8.04 -0.36 -4.87
CA LEU A 60 9.45 -0.73 -4.83
C LEU A 60 9.89 -0.93 -6.28
N LEU A 61 10.83 -0.12 -6.73
CA LEU A 61 11.43 -0.24 -8.05
C LEU A 61 12.90 -0.59 -7.90
N GLY A 62 13.46 -1.34 -8.83
CA GLY A 62 14.89 -1.57 -8.85
C GLY A 62 15.36 -2.30 -10.08
N SER A 63 16.67 -2.52 -10.16
CA SER A 63 17.30 -3.28 -11.23
C SER A 63 17.97 -4.53 -10.67
N PHE A 64 17.65 -5.69 -11.25
CA PHE A 64 18.24 -6.97 -10.92
C PHE A 64 19.63 -7.15 -11.55
N LEU A 65 19.82 -6.65 -12.76
CA LEU A 65 21.03 -6.89 -13.54
C LEU A 65 21.21 -5.77 -14.57
N GLU A 66 22.36 -5.11 -14.55
CA GLU A 66 22.74 -4.09 -15.52
C GLU A 66 24.00 -4.54 -16.25
N SER A 67 23.91 -4.68 -17.57
CA SER A 67 25.02 -5.03 -18.48
C SER A 67 25.07 -4.02 -19.63
N GLU A 68 26.16 -4.03 -20.42
CA GLU A 68 26.33 -3.09 -21.53
C GLU A 68 25.20 -3.13 -22.58
N GLU A 69 24.45 -4.23 -22.68
CA GLU A 69 23.38 -4.42 -23.68
C GLU A 69 21.98 -4.63 -23.08
N TRP A 70 21.87 -5.04 -21.81
CA TRP A 70 20.60 -5.45 -21.19
C TRP A 70 20.50 -4.95 -19.75
N ILE A 71 19.30 -4.48 -19.40
CA ILE A 71 18.90 -4.08 -18.06
C ILE A 71 17.70 -4.92 -17.68
N LEU A 72 17.70 -5.49 -16.47
CA LEU A 72 16.60 -6.28 -15.93
C LEU A 72 15.91 -5.53 -14.79
N ASP A 73 14.84 -4.81 -15.07
CA ASP A 73 14.16 -3.99 -14.06
C ASP A 73 13.00 -4.72 -13.37
N TYR A 74 12.67 -4.29 -12.16
CA TYR A 74 11.48 -4.71 -11.45
C TYR A 74 10.74 -3.54 -10.80
N GLU A 75 9.41 -3.68 -10.71
CA GLU A 75 8.55 -2.78 -9.97
C GLU A 75 7.48 -3.61 -9.25
N LEU A 76 7.32 -3.37 -7.95
CA LEU A 76 6.28 -3.96 -7.12
C LEU A 76 5.45 -2.82 -6.52
N THR A 77 4.16 -2.76 -6.84
CA THR A 77 3.27 -1.73 -6.28
C THR A 77 2.08 -2.37 -5.56
N ALA A 78 1.82 -1.88 -4.35
CA ALA A 78 0.65 -2.24 -3.54
C ALA A 78 -0.07 -0.98 -3.07
N ASP A 79 -1.38 -1.09 -2.91
CA ASP A 79 -2.26 -0.03 -2.43
C ASP A 79 -3.25 -0.63 -1.44
N ALA A 80 -3.43 0.06 -0.31
CA ALA A 80 -4.37 -0.27 0.71
C ALA A 80 -5.20 0.96 1.03
N ARG A 81 -6.50 0.84 0.87
CA ARG A 81 -7.47 1.89 1.21
C ARG A 81 -8.41 1.38 2.30
N HIS A 82 -8.61 2.22 3.29
CA HIS A 82 -9.55 2.01 4.38
C HIS A 82 -10.52 3.18 4.43
N LEU A 83 -11.82 2.86 4.44
CA LEU A 83 -12.92 3.80 4.48
C LEU A 83 -13.75 3.54 5.73
N ASP A 84 -14.29 4.61 6.32
CA ASP A 84 -15.20 4.51 7.46
C ASP A 84 -16.22 5.65 7.41
N GLY A 85 -17.51 5.33 7.55
CA GLY A 85 -18.58 6.32 7.49
C GLY A 85 -19.87 5.82 6.83
N PRO A 86 -20.81 6.73 6.52
CA PRO A 86 -22.06 6.42 5.81
C PRO A 86 -21.93 5.52 4.62
N SER A 87 -20.91 5.74 3.79
CA SER A 87 -20.77 5.05 2.52
C SER A 87 -20.42 3.57 2.71
N VAL A 88 -19.64 3.24 3.74
CA VAL A 88 -19.34 1.86 4.13
C VAL A 88 -20.54 1.21 4.81
N GLN A 89 -21.19 1.93 5.73
CA GLN A 89 -22.38 1.46 6.44
C GLN A 89 -23.54 1.15 5.47
N SER A 90 -23.66 1.93 4.40
CA SER A 90 -24.63 1.74 3.32
C SER A 90 -24.19 0.70 2.28
N ARG A 91 -23.02 0.07 2.44
CA ARG A 91 -22.42 -0.91 1.52
C ARG A 91 -22.18 -0.38 0.10
N LEU A 92 -21.99 0.92 -0.05
CA LEU A 92 -21.62 1.55 -1.33
C LEU A 92 -20.16 1.28 -1.68
N PHE A 93 -19.30 1.25 -0.66
CA PHE A 93 -17.90 0.89 -0.76
C PHE A 93 -17.51 -0.15 0.30
N PRO A 94 -16.53 -1.02 0.01
CA PRO A 94 -15.93 -1.87 1.02
C PRO A 94 -15.17 -1.03 2.06
N GLU A 95 -15.20 -1.47 3.32
CA GLU A 95 -14.45 -0.82 4.42
C GLU A 95 -12.94 -0.87 4.18
N THR A 96 -12.44 -1.96 3.62
CA THR A 96 -11.02 -2.13 3.33
C THR A 96 -10.87 -2.76 1.94
N ASP A 97 -9.99 -2.16 1.15
CA ASP A 97 -9.68 -2.56 -0.22
C ASP A 97 -8.16 -2.59 -0.38
N VAL A 98 -7.62 -3.72 -0.83
CA VAL A 98 -6.17 -3.92 -0.97
C VAL A 98 -5.90 -4.47 -2.36
N ASN A 99 -5.08 -3.76 -3.12
CA ASN A 99 -4.75 -4.07 -4.50
C ASN A 99 -3.23 -4.18 -4.69
N PHE A 100 -2.82 -5.19 -5.46
CA PHE A 100 -1.44 -5.34 -5.94
C PHE A 100 -1.45 -5.03 -7.43
N PHE A 101 -0.81 -3.93 -7.82
CA PHE A 101 -1.03 -3.33 -9.13
C PHE A 101 -0.05 -3.79 -10.20
N ARG A 102 1.19 -4.17 -9.84
CA ARG A 102 2.22 -4.37 -10.85
C ARG A 102 3.40 -5.17 -10.32
N ALA A 103 3.78 -6.20 -11.09
CA ALA A 103 5.06 -6.91 -11.06
C ALA A 103 5.46 -7.12 -12.52
N TRP A 104 6.46 -6.40 -13.01
CA TRP A 104 6.95 -6.54 -14.38
C TRP A 104 8.46 -6.64 -14.37
N LEU A 105 8.98 -7.49 -15.25
CA LEU A 105 10.39 -7.68 -15.52
C LEU A 105 10.62 -7.06 -16.90
N ARG A 106 11.44 -6.01 -17.00
CA ARG A 106 11.79 -5.39 -18.29
C ARG A 106 13.22 -5.73 -18.65
#